data_AF-A0A0F9DCB3-F1
#
_entry.id   AF-A0A0F9DCB3-F1
#
_cell.length_a   1.000
_cell.length_b   1.000
_cell.length_c   1.000
_cell.angle_alpha   90.00
_cell.angle_beta   90.00
_cell.angle_gamma   90.00
#
_symmetry.space_group_name_H-M   'P 1'
#
loop_
_entity.id
_entity.type
_entity.pdbx_description
1 polymer ?
#
loop_
_entity_poly.entity_id
_entity_poly.type
_entity_poly.pdbx_seq_one_letter_code
_entity_poly.pdbx_strand_id
1 'polypeptide(L)' 'MPESVFPELSERQAEVAELAAMGNTNAQIADELGLEPNTVGTHIKRALKKLGLNRKGELTRMMMERTKGS' A
#
# COMPACT_ATOMS: atom_id res chain seq x y z
N MET A 1 4.08 -3.06 18.24
CA MET A 1 3.21 -3.36 17.08
C MET A 1 3.51 -2.27 16.06
N PRO A 2 3.83 -2.60 14.79
CA PRO A 2 4.19 -1.56 13.83
C PRO A 2 2.98 -0.63 13.62
N GLU A 3 3.21 0.67 13.75
CA GLU A 3 2.24 1.70 13.39
C GLU A 3 2.14 1.71 11.87
N SER A 4 1.17 0.96 11.33
CA SER A 4 0.89 0.97 9.90
C SER A 4 0.60 2.40 9.45
N VAL A 5 1.28 2.87 8.39
CA VAL A 5 1.11 4.24 7.85
C VAL A 5 -0.32 4.47 7.35
N PHE A 6 -1.09 3.40 7.13
CA PHE A 6 -2.50 3.41 6.77
C PHE A 6 -3.37 2.73 7.85
N PRO A 7 -3.74 3.44 8.94
CA PRO A 7 -4.56 2.85 10.01
C PRO A 7 -5.99 2.49 9.56
N GLU A 8 -6.43 3.02 8.43
CA GLU A 8 -7.76 2.78 7.82
C GLU A 8 -7.81 1.43 7.07
N LEU A 9 -6.64 0.88 6.75
CA LEU A 9 -6.48 -0.37 6.02
C LEU A 9 -6.27 -1.54 6.99
N SER A 10 -6.61 -2.75 6.52
CA SER A 10 -6.21 -3.97 7.24
C SER A 10 -4.69 -4.14 7.11
N GLU A 11 -4.04 -4.84 8.04
CA GLU A 11 -2.57 -5.01 8.06
C GLU A 11 -1.98 -5.38 6.69
N ARG A 12 -2.54 -6.41 6.02
CA ARG A 12 -2.09 -6.80 4.68
C ARG A 12 -2.33 -5.76 3.59
N GLN A 13 -3.38 -4.95 3.72
CA GLN A 13 -3.64 -3.87 2.76
C GLN A 13 -2.69 -2.69 2.99
N ALA A 14 -2.36 -2.40 4.25
CA ALA A 14 -1.41 -1.36 4.61
C ALA A 14 -0.02 -1.72 4.11
N GLU A 15 0.49 -2.92 4.41
CA GLU A 15 1.81 -3.37 3.94
C GLU A 15 1.93 -3.28 2.41
N VAL A 16 0.95 -3.79 1.68
CA VAL A 16 0.91 -3.71 0.23
C VAL A 16 0.87 -2.27 -0.27
N ALA A 17 0.09 -1.40 0.38
CA ALA A 17 -0.03 0.02 0.03
C ALA A 17 1.27 0.80 0.30
N GLU A 18 1.95 0.50 1.41
CA GLU A 18 3.24 1.10 1.78
C GLU A 18 4.33 0.72 0.79
N LEU A 19 4.50 -0.57 0.51
CA LEU A 19 5.49 -1.02 -0.46
C LEU A 19 5.18 -0.48 -1.87
N ALA A 20 3.91 -0.44 -2.25
CA ALA A 20 3.49 0.19 -3.50
C ALA A 20 3.82 1.69 -3.55
N ALA A 21 3.63 2.40 -2.43
CA ALA A 21 3.93 3.82 -2.31
C ALA A 21 5.44 4.11 -2.35
N MET A 22 6.28 3.20 -1.85
CA MET A 22 7.74 3.24 -1.95
C MET A 22 8.27 3.01 -3.39
N GLY A 23 7.40 2.61 -4.32
CA GLY A 23 7.75 2.37 -5.72
C GLY A 23 7.92 0.90 -6.10
N ASN A 24 7.73 -0.03 -5.16
CA ASN A 24 7.83 -1.46 -5.45
C ASN A 24 6.77 -1.90 -6.48
N THR A 25 7.14 -2.85 -7.35
CA THR A 25 6.22 -3.45 -8.31
C THR A 25 5.38 -4.54 -7.65
N ASN A 26 4.22 -4.88 -8.22
CA ASN A 26 3.36 -5.92 -7.65
C ASN A 26 4.10 -7.26 -7.44
N ALA A 27 5.10 -7.56 -8.27
CA ALA A 27 5.95 -8.75 -8.14
C ALA A 27 6.92 -8.65 -6.96
N GLN A 28 7.56 -7.49 -6.74
CA GLN A 28 8.44 -7.28 -5.58
C GLN A 28 7.64 -7.33 -4.27
N ILE A 29 6.48 -6.68 -4.23
CA ILE A 29 5.58 -6.72 -3.07
C ILE A 29 5.10 -8.15 -2.79
N ALA A 30 4.82 -8.90 -3.85
CA ALA A 30 4.43 -10.30 -3.76
C ALA A 30 5.55 -11.15 -3.15
N ASP A 31 6.78 -10.99 -3.63
CA ASP A 31 7.96 -11.68 -3.10
C ASP A 31 8.19 -11.34 -1.62
N GLU A 32 8.12 -10.05 -1.27
CA GLU A 32 8.38 -9.57 0.09
C GLU A 32 7.32 -10.04 1.10
N LEU A 33 6.05 -10.08 0.68
CA LEU A 33 4.94 -10.51 1.55
C LEU A 33 4.62 -12.01 1.44
N GLY A 34 5.31 -12.76 0.57
CA GLY A 34 5.02 -14.16 0.27
C GLY A 34 3.63 -14.37 -0.35
N LEU A 35 3.17 -13.41 -1.16
CA LEU A 35 1.86 -13.40 -1.82
C LEU A 35 2.01 -13.57 -3.33
N GLU A 36 0.90 -13.83 -4.03
CA GLU A 36 0.88 -13.76 -5.49
C GLU A 36 0.77 -12.32 -6.00
N PRO A 37 1.43 -11.95 -7.11
CA PRO A 37 1.33 -10.60 -7.70
C PRO A 37 -0.11 -10.24 -8.12
N ASN A 38 -0.92 -11.23 -8.47
CA ASN A 38 -2.35 -11.06 -8.74
C ASN A 38 -3.15 -10.69 -7.48
N THR A 39 -2.83 -11.34 -6.36
CA THR A 39 -3.40 -11.09 -5.04
C THR A 39 -3.01 -9.70 -4.55
N VAL A 40 -1.73 -9.31 -4.73
CA VAL A 40 -1.24 -7.94 -4.46
C VAL A 40 -2.04 -6.91 -5.25
N GLY A 41 -2.23 -7.09 -6.56
CA GLY A 41 -3.02 -6.16 -7.37
C GLY A 41 -4.47 -6.00 -6.87
N THR A 42 -5.06 -7.08 -6.36
CA THR A 42 -6.39 -7.05 -5.74
C THR A 42 -6.37 -6.31 -4.40
N HIS A 43 -5.36 -6.54 -3.55
CA HIS A 43 -5.19 -5.81 -2.29
C HIS A 43 -4.98 -4.31 -2.53
N ILE A 44 -4.13 -3.92 -3.49
CA ILE A 44 -3.93 -2.52 -3.89
C ILE A 44 -5.26 -1.90 -4.33
N LYS A 45 -6.04 -2.55 -5.19
CA LYS A 45 -7.36 -2.03 -5.62
C LYS A 45 -8.30 -1.82 -4.45
N ARG A 46 -8.34 -2.76 -3.49
CA ARG A 46 -9.18 -2.64 -2.30
C ARG A 46 -8.67 -1.53 -1.36
N ALA A 47 -7.37 -1.41 -1.20
CA ALA A 47 -6.72 -0.35 -0.42
C ALA A 47 -7.03 1.03 -1.01
N LEU A 48 -6.80 1.20 -2.32
CA LEU A 48 -7.13 2.41 -3.07
C LEU A 48 -8.61 2.78 -2.90
N LYS A 49 -9.53 1.82 -3.11
CA LYS A 49 -10.97 2.04 -2.92
C LYS A 49 -11.31 2.47 -1.49
N LYS A 50 -10.65 1.91 -0.48
CA LYS A 50 -10.90 2.22 0.93
C LYS A 50 -10.34 3.58 1.33
N LEU A 51 -9.23 4.00 0.72
CA LEU A 51 -8.63 5.33 0.88
C LEU A 51 -9.27 6.39 -0.04
N GLY A 52 -10.21 6.02 -0.92
CA GLY A 52 -10.81 6.92 -1.91
C GLY A 52 -9.88 7.32 -3.06
N LEU A 53 -8.77 6.59 -3.25
CA LEU A 53 -7.77 6.83 -4.27
C LEU A 53 -8.09 6.07 -5.55
N ASN A 54 -7.70 6.62 -6.70
CA ASN A 54 -7.91 6.00 -8.01
C ASN A 54 -6.62 5.45 -8.62
N ARG A 55 -5.46 5.97 -8.21
CA ARG A 55 -4.16 5.60 -8.80
C ARG A 55 -3.11 5.29 -7.73
N LYS A 56 -2.23 4.35 -8.05
CA LYS A 56 -1.04 4.04 -7.26
C LYS A 56 -0.14 5.27 -7.00
N GLY A 57 -0.09 6.23 -7.93
CA GLY A 57 0.67 7.48 -7.71
C GLY A 57 0.11 8.33 -6.57
N GLU A 58 -1.19 8.25 -6.29
CA GLU A 58 -1.80 8.95 -5.15
C GLU A 58 -1.42 8.28 -3.82
N LEU A 59 -1.21 6.96 -3.80
CA LEU A 59 -0.67 6.25 -2.64
C LEU A 59 0.72 6.79 -2.26
N THR A 60 1.61 6.96 -3.24
CA THR A 60 2.93 7.57 -3.02
C THR A 60 2.80 8.99 -2.45
N ARG A 61 1.89 9.80 -2.98
CA ARG A 61 1.68 11.16 -2.47
C ARG A 61 1.16 11.15 -1.03
N MET A 62 0.14 10.35 -0.74
CA MET A 62 -0.43 10.24 0.61
C MET A 62 0.59 9.73 1.63
N MET A 63 1.44 8.76 1.24
CA MET A 63 2.53 8.28 2.09
C MET A 63 3.53 9.41 2.36
N MET A 64 3.98 10.13 1.32
CA MET A 64 4.88 11.27 1.50
C MET A 64 4.29 12.38 2.39
N GLU A 65 3.00 12.64 2.30
CA GLU A 65 2.29 13.61 3.14
C GLU A 65 2.23 13.15 4.61
N ARG A 66 2.02 11.85 4.86
CA ARG A 66 2.05 11.28 6.22
C ARG A 66 3.46 11.20 6.80
N THR A 67 4.47 10.82 6.01
CA THR A 67 5.87 10.72 6.49
C THR A 67 6.53 12.09 6.70
N LYS A 68 6.11 13.14 5.98
CA LYS A 68 6.60 14.52 6.19
C LYS A 68 5.93 15.24 7.37
N GLY A 69 4.95 14.63 8.03
CA GLY A 69 4.18 15.23 9.12
C GLY A 69 4.65 14.89 10.55
N SER A 70 5.81 14.25 10.72
CA SER A 70 6.40 13.93 12.04
C SER A 70 7.30 15.04 12.57
#